data_AF-A0A3B8WKK3-F1
#
_entry.id   AF-A0A3B8WKK3-F1
#
_cell.length_a   1.000
_cell.length_b   1.000
_cell.length_c   1.000
_cell.angle_alpha   90.00
_cell.angle_beta   90.00
_cell.angle_gamma   90.00
#
_symmetry.space_group_name_H-M   'P 1'
#
loop_
_entity.id
_entity.type
_entity.pdbx_description
1 polymer ?
#
loop_
_entity_poly.entity_id
_entity_poly.type
_entity_poly.pdbx_seq_one_letter_code
_entity_poly.pdbx_strand_id
1 'polypeptide(L)' 'TLGRACAPSGASTGSREALELRDGDASRYLGKGVRKAVEAING' A
#
# COMPACT_ATOMS: atom_id res chain seq x y z
N THR A 1 -13.37 -22.41 5.11
CA THR A 1 -13.39 -21.10 5.81
C THR A 1 -12.76 -20.05 4.92
N LEU A 2 -13.29 -18.83 4.83
CA LEU A 2 -12.59 -17.71 4.19
C LEU A 2 -11.58 -17.10 5.16
N GLY A 3 -10.36 -16.80 4.69
CA GLY A 3 -9.36 -16.03 5.43
C GLY A 3 -9.37 -14.56 5.01
N ARG A 4 -9.11 -13.65 5.96
CA ARG A 4 -8.94 -12.21 5.70
C ARG A 4 -7.73 -11.69 6.46
N ALA A 5 -6.95 -10.82 5.83
CA ALA A 5 -5.81 -10.15 6.42
C ALA A 5 -5.75 -8.69 5.95
N CYS A 6 -4.99 -7.86 6.66
CA CYS A 6 -4.65 -6.49 6.28
C CYS A 6 -3.14 -6.27 6.49
N ALA A 7 -2.55 -5.35 5.71
CA ALA A 7 -1.17 -4.95 5.87
C ALA A 7 -1.08 -3.69 6.75
N PRO A 8 -0.21 -3.65 7.77
CA PRO A 8 0.10 -2.42 8.50
C PRO A 8 0.95 -1.48 7.65
N SER A 9 1.13 -0.24 8.10
CA SER A 9 2.03 0.72 7.46
C SER A 9 2.82 1.52 8.47
N GLY A 10 4.12 1.70 8.22
CA GLY A 10 5.03 2.42 9.11
C GLY A 10 4.91 3.94 8.96
N ALA A 11 4.91 4.66 10.09
CA ALA A 11 5.08 6.12 10.07
C ALA A 11 6.54 6.52 9.81
N SER A 12 7.48 5.71 10.30
CA SER A 12 8.92 5.81 10.04
C SER A 12 9.39 4.48 9.45
N THR A 13 9.64 4.46 8.14
CA THR A 13 10.17 3.29 7.44
C THR A 13 11.70 3.35 7.43
N GLY A 14 12.34 2.30 7.93
CA GLY A 14 13.78 2.13 7.81
C GLY A 14 14.20 2.03 6.35
N SER A 15 15.38 2.54 6.00
CA SER A 15 15.90 2.52 4.63
C SER A 15 16.19 1.11 4.08
N ARG A 16 16.12 0.08 4.94
CA ARG A 16 16.32 -1.33 4.59
C ARG A 16 15.04 -2.17 4.70
N GLU A 17 13.89 -1.55 4.91
CA GLU A 17 12.59 -2.24 4.88
C GLU A 17 12.13 -2.49 3.44
N ALA A 18 11.21 -3.45 3.26
CA ALA A 18 10.55 -3.63 1.98
C ALA A 18 9.73 -2.38 1.62
N LEU A 19 9.74 -2.00 0.33
CA LEU A 19 9.05 -0.80 -0.13
C LEU A 19 7.55 -1.04 -0.24
N GLU A 20 6.76 -0.15 0.37
CA GLU A 20 5.31 -0.10 0.18
C GLU A 20 4.94 0.63 -1.12
N LEU A 21 4.05 0.04 -1.93
CA LEU A 21 3.60 0.63 -3.19
C LEU A 21 2.44 1.61 -2.97
N ARG A 22 2.64 2.87 -3.37
CA ARG A 22 1.66 3.96 -3.29
C ARG A 22 1.26 4.47 -4.66
N ASP A 23 0.04 5.02 -4.74
CA ASP A 23 -0.53 5.56 -5.98
C ASP A 23 0.22 6.81 -6.45
N GLY A 24 0.59 7.70 -5.51
CA GLY A 24 1.20 9.01 -5.80
C GLY A 24 0.23 10.06 -6.33
N ASP A 25 -1.06 9.73 -6.44
CA ASP A 25 -2.11 10.63 -6.90
C ASP A 25 -2.53 11.62 -5.80
N ALA A 26 -2.07 12.87 -5.91
CA ALA A 26 -2.34 13.92 -4.93
C ALA A 26 -3.84 14.22 -4.73
N SER A 27 -4.68 13.96 -5.76
CA SER A 27 -6.13 14.17 -5.67
C SER A 27 -6.82 13.17 -4.73
N ARG A 28 -6.15 12.06 -4.41
CA ARG A 28 -6.66 10.98 -3.58
C ARG A 28 -5.79 10.72 -2.37
N TYR A 29 -6.36 10.92 -1.19
CA TYR A 29 -5.66 10.68 0.08
C TYR A 29 -4.27 11.34 0.15
N LEU A 30 -4.10 12.51 -0.50
CA LEU A 30 -2.84 13.23 -0.58
C LEU A 30 -1.69 12.38 -1.15
N GLY A 31 -1.95 11.53 -2.15
CA GLY A 31 -0.96 10.65 -2.76
C GLY A 31 -0.79 9.29 -2.08
N LYS A 32 -1.43 9.06 -0.93
CA LYS A 32 -1.22 7.86 -0.09
C LYS A 32 -2.10 6.67 -0.47
N GLY A 33 -2.85 6.74 -1.56
CA GLY A 33 -3.64 5.63 -2.09
C GLY A 33 -2.79 4.38 -2.40
N VAL A 34 -3.44 3.22 -2.51
CA VAL A 34 -2.79 1.90 -2.72
C VAL A 34 -3.46 1.07 -3.83
N ARG A 35 -4.19 1.69 -4.76
CA ARG A 35 -4.88 0.97 -5.85
C ARG A 35 -3.90 0.20 -6.74
N LYS A 36 -2.74 0.79 -7.05
CA LYS A 36 -1.69 0.09 -7.80
C LYS A 36 -1.27 -1.23 -7.13
N ALA A 37 -1.17 -1.25 -5.80
CA ALA A 37 -0.85 -2.46 -5.05
C ALA A 37 -1.99 -3.50 -5.09
N VAL A 38 -3.25 -3.04 -5.04
CA VAL A 38 -4.43 -3.90 -5.16
C VAL A 38 -4.54 -4.53 -6.55
N GLU A 39 -4.30 -3.74 -7.60
CA GLU A 39 -4.29 -4.21 -8.99
C GLU A 39 -3.23 -5.29 -9.20
N ALA A 40 -2.02 -5.12 -8.63
CA ALA A 40 -0.96 -6.12 -8.70
C ALA A 40 -1.33 -7.48 -8.07
N ILE A 41 -2.29 -7.52 -7.14
CA ILE A 41 -2.79 -8.78 -6.55
C ILE A 41 -3.92 -9.39 -7.39
N ASN A 42 -4.84 -8.56 -7.89
CA ASN A 42 -6.05 -9.03 -8.55
C ASN A 42 -5.83 -9.46 -10.00
N GLY A 43 -4.80 -8.95 -10.67
CA GLY A 43 -4.55 -9.19 -12.10
C GLY A 43 -5.28 -8.20 -12.98
#